data_AF-A0A2E9JBL6-F1
#
_entry.id   AF-A0A2E9JBL6-F1
#
_cell.length_a   1.000
_cell.length_b   1.000
_cell.length_c   1.000
_cell.angle_alpha   90.00
_cell.angle_beta   90.00
_cell.angle_gamma   90.00
#
_symmetry.space_group_name_H-M   'P 1'
#
loop_
_entity.id
_entity.type
_entity.pdbx_description
1 polymer ?
#
loop_
_entity_poly.entity_id
_entity_poly.type
_entity_poly.pdbx_seq_one_letter_code
_entity_poly.pdbx_strand_id
1 'polypeptide(L)'
;MDLNDFGFSTVSEQEFTSAAKEPEEKVVSAAVEKAKAGQIKEVEGTVNKIWQLLDYHYEDIDKHKEKLNKEYERQMKEVEDMIVPLLNNLAKSSTNEYIYWPNRREILEAQIEKITKHTRDINIFTE
;
A
#
# COMPACT_ATOMS: atom_id res chain seq x y z
N MET A 1 57.45 -54.72 -37.01
CA MET A 1 57.63 -53.73 -35.95
C MET A 1 56.99 -52.46 -36.46
N ASP A 2 55.82 -52.10 -35.93
CA ASP A 2 55.23 -50.78 -36.19
C ASP A 2 56.15 -49.75 -35.53
N LEU A 3 56.72 -48.88 -36.35
CA LEU A 3 57.52 -47.77 -35.88
C LEU A 3 56.51 -46.75 -35.33
N ASN A 4 56.38 -46.66 -34.01
CA ASN A 4 55.56 -45.62 -33.40
C ASN A 4 56.03 -44.26 -33.93
N ASP A 5 55.18 -43.63 -34.74
CA ASP A 5 55.40 -42.32 -35.30
C ASP A 5 55.20 -41.28 -34.19
N PHE A 6 56.31 -40.91 -33.56
CA PHE A 6 56.40 -39.79 -32.61
C PHE A 6 56.67 -38.46 -33.33
N GLY A 7 56.19 -38.32 -34.57
CA GLY A 7 56.29 -37.09 -35.35
C GLY A 7 55.51 -35.96 -34.68
N PHE A 8 56.20 -34.89 -34.30
CA PHE A 8 55.56 -33.66 -33.86
C PHE A 8 54.89 -32.99 -35.07
N SER A 9 53.57 -32.88 -35.07
CA SER A 9 52.86 -32.01 -36.02
C SER A 9 53.03 -30.55 -35.57
N THR A 10 53.66 -29.72 -36.41
CA THR A 10 53.80 -28.29 -36.13
C THR A 10 52.46 -27.59 -36.36
N VAL A 11 51.90 -27.02 -35.29
CA VAL A 11 50.72 -26.16 -35.38
C VAL A 11 51.19 -24.74 -35.64
N SER A 12 50.57 -24.04 -36.59
CA SER A 12 50.90 -22.63 -36.83
C SER A 12 50.51 -21.76 -35.64
N GLU A 13 51.22 -20.66 -35.39
CA GLU A 13 50.86 -19.71 -34.32
C GLU A 13 49.42 -19.20 -34.46
N GLN A 14 48.95 -19.06 -35.70
CA GLN A 14 47.59 -18.64 -36.02
C GLN A 14 46.53 -19.71 -35.69
N GLU A 15 46.82 -20.99 -35.91
CA GLU A 15 45.94 -22.09 -35.47
C GLU A 15 45.95 -22.26 -33.95
N PHE A 16 47.12 -22.16 -33.31
CA PHE A 16 47.21 -22.23 -31.85
C PHE A 16 46.42 -21.10 -31.17
N THR A 17 46.57 -19.87 -31.67
CA THR A 17 45.83 -18.71 -31.15
C THR A 17 44.33 -18.79 -31.44
N SER A 18 43.91 -19.36 -32.57
CA SER A 18 42.48 -19.54 -32.88
C SER A 18 41.85 -20.66 -32.04
N ALA A 19 42.56 -21.77 -31.86
CA ALA A 19 42.14 -22.88 -31.00
C ALA A 19 42.12 -22.50 -29.51
N ALA A 20 42.93 -21.54 -29.08
CA ALA A 20 42.90 -20.97 -27.73
C ALA A 20 41.73 -19.99 -27.52
N LYS A 21 41.27 -19.28 -28.56
CA LYS A 21 40.14 -18.31 -28.46
C LYS A 21 38.78 -18.97 -28.29
N GLU A 22 38.52 -20.11 -28.93
CA GLU A 22 37.25 -20.85 -28.79
C GLU A 22 36.90 -21.26 -27.34
N PRO A 23 37.82 -21.89 -26.58
CA PRO A 23 37.55 -22.23 -25.19
C PRO A 23 37.41 -20.97 -24.34
N GLU A 24 38.22 -19.93 -24.56
CA GLU A 24 38.11 -18.64 -23.86
C GLU A 24 36.73 -17.99 -24.04
N GLU A 25 36.20 -17.95 -25.26
CA GLU A 25 34.88 -17.39 -25.55
C GLU A 25 33.74 -18.20 -24.90
N LYS A 26 33.89 -19.52 -24.83
CA LYS A 26 32.96 -20.41 -24.11
C LYS A 26 32.98 -20.21 -22.59
N VAL A 27 34.15 -20.02 -21.96
CA VAL A 27 34.21 -19.72 -20.52
C VAL A 27 33.66 -18.32 -20.20
N VAL A 28 33.95 -17.33 -21.05
CA VAL A 28 33.43 -15.96 -20.89
C VAL A 28 31.90 -15.94 -20.99
N SER A 29 31.33 -16.57 -22.03
CA SER A 29 29.87 -16.64 -22.20
C SER A 29 29.19 -17.38 -21.04
N ALA A 30 29.74 -18.51 -20.58
CA ALA A 30 29.22 -19.23 -19.42
C ALA A 30 29.29 -18.40 -18.12
N ALA A 31 30.36 -17.64 -17.92
CA ALA A 31 30.50 -16.74 -16.77
C ALA A 31 29.47 -15.59 -16.82
N VAL A 32 29.23 -15.01 -17.99
CA VAL A 32 28.22 -13.95 -18.19
C VAL A 32 26.80 -14.46 -17.93
N GLU A 33 26.44 -15.63 -18.45
CA GLU A 33 25.11 -16.22 -18.22
C GLU A 33 24.90 -16.59 -16.74
N LYS A 34 25.93 -17.11 -16.07
CA LYS A 34 25.88 -17.36 -14.63
C LYS A 34 25.73 -16.06 -13.83
N ALA A 35 26.43 -15.00 -14.21
CA ALA A 35 26.31 -13.68 -13.56
C ALA A 35 24.89 -13.09 -13.74
N LYS A 36 24.34 -13.13 -14.95
CA LYS A 36 22.96 -12.71 -15.24
C LYS A 36 21.94 -13.52 -14.44
N ALA A 37 22.08 -14.86 -14.40
CA ALA A 37 21.19 -15.71 -13.61
C ALA A 37 21.26 -15.38 -12.10
N GLY A 38 22.44 -15.04 -11.58
CA GLY A 38 22.61 -14.56 -10.22
C GLY A 38 21.88 -13.24 -9.96
N GLN A 39 22.06 -12.26 -10.86
CA GLN A 39 21.38 -10.96 -10.79
C GLN A 39 19.85 -11.09 -10.90
N ILE A 40 19.35 -11.93 -11.80
CA ILE A 40 17.90 -12.18 -11.95
C ILE A 40 17.33 -12.74 -10.65
N LYS A 41 18.00 -13.71 -10.02
CA LYS A 41 17.55 -14.28 -8.73
C LYS A 41 17.52 -13.24 -7.61
N GLU A 42 18.50 -12.33 -7.58
CA GLU A 42 18.53 -11.25 -6.60
C GLU A 42 17.37 -10.25 -6.81
N VAL A 43 17.07 -9.92 -8.07
CA VAL A 43 15.93 -9.08 -8.45
C VAL A 43 14.61 -9.76 -8.08
N GLU A 44 14.42 -11.04 -8.39
CA GLU A 44 13.25 -11.83 -7.99
C GLU A 44 13.06 -11.84 -6.47
N GLY A 45 14.14 -12.03 -5.72
CA GLY A 45 14.11 -11.95 -4.26
C GLY A 45 13.70 -10.58 -3.74
N THR A 46 14.15 -9.51 -4.39
CA THR A 46 13.76 -8.13 -4.04
C THR A 46 12.29 -7.85 -4.38
N VAL A 47 11.83 -8.29 -5.56
CA VAL A 47 10.43 -8.15 -5.99
C VAL A 47 9.50 -8.88 -5.03
N ASN A 48 9.84 -10.10 -4.60
CA ASN A 48 9.05 -10.84 -3.61
C ASN A 48 8.96 -10.11 -2.26
N LYS A 49 10.05 -9.49 -1.79
CA LYS A 49 10.02 -8.66 -0.58
C LYS A 49 9.14 -7.43 -0.75
N ILE A 50 9.18 -6.78 -1.92
CA ILE A 50 8.30 -5.63 -2.22
C ILE A 50 6.84 -6.06 -2.18
N TRP A 51 6.49 -7.22 -2.76
CA TRP A 51 5.13 -7.75 -2.71
C TRP A 51 4.67 -8.02 -1.27
N GLN A 52 5.51 -8.64 -0.45
CA GLN A 52 5.21 -8.90 0.96
C GLN A 52 5.01 -7.61 1.77
N LEU A 53 5.86 -6.61 1.54
CA LEU A 53 5.74 -5.29 2.17
C LEU A 53 4.44 -4.61 1.73
N LEU A 54 4.11 -4.66 0.44
CA LEU A 54 2.92 -4.04 -0.10
C LEU A 54 1.64 -4.65 0.49
N ASP A 55 1.58 -5.99 0.56
CA ASP A 55 0.47 -6.73 1.16
C ASP A 55 0.28 -6.36 2.64
N TYR A 56 1.38 -6.36 3.41
CA TYR A 56 1.38 -5.92 4.80
C TYR A 56 0.86 -4.48 4.97
N HIS A 57 1.33 -3.56 4.12
CA HIS A 57 0.89 -2.16 4.16
C HIS A 57 -0.58 -1.97 3.79
N TYR A 58 -1.10 -2.75 2.83
CA TYR A 58 -2.53 -2.70 2.50
C TYR A 58 -3.40 -3.12 3.69
N GLU A 59 -3.08 -4.25 4.33
CA GLU A 59 -3.81 -4.68 5.52
C GLU A 59 -3.71 -3.67 6.67
N ASP A 60 -2.53 -3.09 6.87
CA ASP A 60 -2.31 -2.10 7.94
C ASP A 60 -3.11 -0.81 7.68
N ILE A 61 -3.15 -0.33 6.42
CA ILE A 61 -3.95 0.82 6.03
C ILE A 61 -5.44 0.56 6.27
N ASP A 62 -5.95 -0.61 5.90
CA ASP A 62 -7.37 -0.92 6.09
C ASP A 62 -7.74 -1.02 7.58
N LYS A 63 -6.86 -1.62 8.41
CA LYS A 63 -7.03 -1.63 9.87
C LYS A 63 -7.02 -0.21 10.45
N HIS A 64 -6.14 0.67 9.96
CA HIS A 64 -6.09 2.06 10.41
C HIS A 64 -7.34 2.85 9.98
N LYS A 65 -7.84 2.64 8.76
CA LYS A 65 -9.10 3.23 8.30
C LYS A 65 -10.27 2.80 9.17
N GLU A 66 -10.41 1.50 9.44
CA GLU A 66 -11.48 0.99 10.28
C GLU A 66 -11.42 1.59 11.70
N LYS A 67 -10.22 1.66 12.28
CA LYS A 67 -10.00 2.26 13.59
C LYS A 67 -10.39 3.74 13.61
N LEU A 68 -10.00 4.51 12.59
CA LEU A 68 -10.31 5.93 12.51
C LEU A 68 -11.82 6.17 12.33
N ASN A 69 -12.47 5.37 11.48
CA ASN A 69 -13.92 5.39 11.30
C ASN A 69 -14.65 5.15 12.64
N LYS A 70 -14.28 4.10 13.37
CA LYS A 70 -14.88 3.76 14.67
C LYS A 70 -14.68 4.86 15.71
N GLU A 71 -13.49 5.43 15.78
CA GLU A 71 -13.19 6.51 16.72
C GLU A 71 -13.98 7.78 16.39
N TYR A 72 -14.07 8.14 15.11
CA TYR A 72 -14.82 9.29 14.67
C TYR A 72 -16.34 9.09 14.86
N GLU A 73 -16.86 7.89 14.60
CA GLU A 73 -18.25 7.50 14.92
C GLU A 73 -18.56 7.66 16.40
N ARG A 74 -17.65 7.19 17.27
CA ARG A 74 -17.79 7.35 18.73
C ARG A 74 -17.84 8.83 19.12
N GLN A 75 -16.92 9.64 18.61
CA GLN A 75 -16.85 11.07 18.92
C GLN A 75 -18.09 11.84 18.43
N MET A 76 -18.56 11.56 17.20
CA MET A 76 -19.76 12.20 16.66
C MET A 76 -21.01 11.82 17.45
N LYS A 77 -21.11 10.56 17.87
CA LYS A 77 -22.19 10.10 18.74
C LYS A 77 -22.17 10.80 20.10
N GLU A 78 -21.01 10.95 20.72
CA GLU A 78 -20.87 11.70 21.98
C GLU A 78 -21.33 13.15 21.84
N VAL A 79 -21.00 13.81 20.73
CA VAL A 79 -21.46 15.16 20.42
C VAL A 79 -22.98 15.20 20.23
N GLU A 80 -23.56 14.25 19.48
CA GLU A 80 -25.01 14.15 19.29
C GLU A 80 -25.74 13.95 20.62
N ASP A 81 -25.27 13.02 21.45
CA ASP A 81 -25.84 12.69 22.76
C ASP A 81 -25.78 13.88 23.74
N MET A 82 -24.78 14.77 23.62
CA MET A 82 -24.71 15.99 24.42
C MET A 82 -25.64 17.09 23.90
N ILE A 83 -25.65 17.35 22.59
CA ILE A 83 -26.31 18.53 22.02
C ILE A 83 -27.80 18.30 21.75
N VAL A 84 -28.20 17.13 21.24
CA VAL A 84 -29.60 16.87 20.84
C VAL A 84 -30.57 16.95 22.02
N PRO A 85 -30.29 16.40 23.22
CA PRO A 85 -31.17 16.55 24.37
C PRO A 85 -31.33 18.01 24.82
N LEU A 86 -30.26 18.81 24.75
CA LEU A 86 -30.29 20.23 25.10
C LEU A 86 -31.19 21.02 24.15
N LEU A 87 -31.03 20.81 22.83
CA LEU A 87 -31.87 21.46 21.81
C LEU A 87 -33.34 21.05 21.94
N ASN A 88 -33.62 19.77 22.22
CA ASN A 88 -34.97 19.29 22.47
C ASN A 88 -35.61 19.93 23.71
N ASN A 89 -34.85 20.06 24.81
CA ASN A 89 -35.34 20.73 26.02
C ASN A 89 -35.59 22.22 25.78
N LEU A 90 -34.76 22.86 24.95
CA LEU A 90 -34.92 24.27 24.57
C LEU A 90 -36.13 24.48 23.65
N ALA A 91 -36.42 23.53 22.75
CA ALA A 91 -37.61 23.57 21.90
C ALA A 91 -38.90 23.38 22.72
N LYS A 92 -38.89 22.51 23.73
CA LYS A 92 -40.03 22.30 24.65
C LYS A 92 -40.36 23.53 25.47
N SER A 93 -39.35 24.27 25.92
CA SER A 93 -39.52 25.54 26.64
C SER A 93 -39.86 26.72 25.72
N SER A 94 -40.26 26.46 24.47
CA SER A 94 -40.58 27.49 23.48
C SER A 94 -41.67 28.48 23.91
N THR A 95 -42.51 28.10 24.87
CA THR A 95 -43.61 28.89 25.43
C THR A 95 -43.25 29.63 26.73
N ASN A 96 -42.04 29.46 27.29
CA ASN A 96 -41.64 30.16 28.51
C ASN A 96 -41.43 31.65 28.26
N GLU A 97 -42.07 32.46 29.10
CA GLU A 97 -42.32 33.90 28.94
C GLU A 97 -41.06 34.79 28.96
N TYR A 98 -39.93 34.30 29.50
CA TYR A 98 -38.75 35.12 29.77
C TYR A 98 -37.76 35.27 28.60
N ILE A 99 -37.91 34.51 27.51
CA ILE A 99 -36.99 34.56 26.36
C ILE A 99 -37.77 34.83 25.07
N TYR A 100 -37.66 36.06 24.55
CA TYR A 100 -38.14 36.37 23.21
C TYR A 100 -37.18 35.79 22.16
N TRP A 101 -37.57 34.66 21.58
CA TRP A 101 -36.89 34.05 20.44
C TRP A 101 -37.95 33.65 19.39
N PRO A 102 -38.14 34.46 18.33
CA PRO A 102 -39.14 34.20 17.31
C PRO A 102 -38.80 32.92 16.53
N ASN A 103 -39.82 32.14 16.17
CA ASN A 103 -39.70 30.87 15.44
C ASN A 103 -38.70 29.88 16.06
N ARG A 104 -38.46 29.97 17.38
CA ARG A 104 -37.45 29.18 18.10
C ARG A 104 -37.57 27.68 17.82
N ARG A 105 -38.79 27.14 17.82
CA ARG A 105 -39.01 25.71 17.61
C ARG A 105 -38.59 25.25 16.21
N GLU A 106 -39.04 25.95 15.17
CA GLU A 106 -38.66 25.64 13.78
C GLU A 106 -37.14 25.74 13.56
N ILE A 107 -36.50 26.77 14.12
CA ILE A 107 -35.05 26.94 14.05
C ILE A 107 -34.33 25.76 14.72
N LEU A 108 -34.75 25.37 15.93
CA LEU A 108 -34.12 24.27 16.67
C LEU A 108 -34.34 22.92 15.99
N GLU A 109 -35.52 22.67 15.44
CA GLU A 109 -35.82 21.46 14.66
C GLU A 109 -34.90 21.35 13.45
N ALA A 110 -34.72 22.44 12.68
CA ALA A 110 -33.80 22.47 11.55
C ALA A 110 -32.34 22.26 11.97
N GLN A 111 -31.91 22.78 13.14
CA GLN A 111 -30.56 22.54 13.66
C GLN A 111 -30.37 21.08 14.11
N ILE A 112 -31.38 20.47 14.74
CA ILE A 112 -31.35 19.05 15.12
C ILE A 112 -31.21 18.17 13.87
N GLU A 113 -32.01 18.44 12.83
CA GLU A 113 -31.91 17.73 11.56
C GLU A 113 -30.52 17.88 10.94
N LYS A 114 -29.98 19.11 10.91
CA LYS A 114 -28.63 19.36 10.38
C LYS A 114 -27.57 18.58 11.16
N ILE A 115 -27.59 18.64 12.49
CA ILE A 115 -26.62 17.95 13.35
C ILE A 115 -26.72 16.45 13.13
N THR A 116 -27.91 15.86 13.29
CA THR A 116 -28.13 14.41 13.14
C THR A 116 -27.74 13.90 11.77
N LYS A 117 -27.93 14.69 10.70
CA LYS A 117 -27.44 14.34 9.37
C LYS A 117 -25.92 14.18 9.33
N HIS A 118 -25.18 15.11 9.92
CA HIS A 118 -23.71 15.09 9.89
C HIS A 118 -23.14 14.07 10.88
N THR A 119 -23.81 13.85 12.02
CA THR A 119 -23.33 12.93 13.06
C THR A 119 -23.72 11.48 12.84
N ARG A 120 -24.59 11.16 11.87
CA ARG A 120 -25.02 9.78 11.56
C ARG A 120 -24.52 9.26 10.21
N ASP A 121 -24.04 10.12 9.32
CA ASP A 121 -23.44 9.74 8.04
C ASP A 121 -21.91 9.67 8.15
N ILE A 122 -21.40 8.68 8.91
CA ILE A 122 -20.06 8.73 9.50
C ILE A 122 -18.99 7.93 8.75
N ASN A 123 -19.15 7.70 7.45
CA ASN A 123 -18.06 7.11 6.69
C ASN A 123 -17.14 8.20 6.11
N ILE A 124 -16.02 8.44 6.79
CA ILE A 124 -15.06 9.48 6.41
C ILE A 124 -14.11 9.05 5.27
N PHE A 125 -14.23 7.82 4.77
CA PHE A 125 -13.43 7.29 3.65
C PHE A 125 -14.25 6.98 2.40
N THR A 126 -15.54 7.34 2.36
CA THR A 126 -16.35 7.27 1.14
C THR A 126 -16.14 8.52 0.28
N GLU A 127 -15.22 8.42 -0.67
CA GLU A 127 -15.22 9.12 -1.96
C GLU A 127 -15.07 8.08 -3.08
#